data_AF-A0A2V7FHJ6-F1
#
_entry.id   AF-A0A2V7FHJ6-F1
#
_cell.length_a   1.000
_cell.length_b   1.000
_cell.length_c   1.000
_cell.angle_alpha   90.00
_cell.angle_beta   90.00
_cell.angle_gamma   90.00
#
_symmetry.space_group_name_H-M   'P 1'
#
loop_
_entity.id
_entity.type
_entity.pdbx_description
1 polymer ?
#
loop_
_entity_poly.entity_id
_entity_poly.type
_entity_poly.pdbx_seq_one_letter_code
_entity_poly.pdbx_strand_id
1 'polypeptide(L)'
;MARARRAGFTLIELLISMVLMGLVSAAIVKVLLQQQRFYNSTNDLINTRQQIRQAAAMLPADLRGISSVGGDISLMSDSALEFRSVFGSSVVCANNLGKLSTVPRVLAKGSTMTSWSRLPAVGDSLLVYNDSSSFAATDDAWTKHQVTAVTPVTGNVANGCPSASGLAQAGDLTANNPSYQLTLSPAASSKVLVGSAVRFFRRVRYRIYKDTDN
;
A
#
# COMPACT_ATOMS: atom_id res chain seq x y z
N MET A 1 -16.14 82.78 -24.01
CA MET A 1 -15.47 81.85 -23.08
C MET A 1 -16.02 82.07 -21.67
N ALA A 2 -17.01 81.29 -21.25
CA ALA A 2 -17.55 81.38 -19.89
C ALA A 2 -16.56 80.70 -18.92
N ARG A 3 -16.00 81.49 -18.00
CA ARG A 3 -15.05 81.02 -16.99
C ARG A 3 -15.84 80.24 -15.94
N ALA A 4 -15.75 78.91 -15.97
CA ALA A 4 -16.33 78.06 -14.94
C ALA A 4 -15.75 78.49 -13.57
N ARG A 5 -16.61 79.02 -12.69
CA ARG A 5 -16.25 79.28 -11.29
C ARG A 5 -15.86 77.95 -10.67
N ARG A 6 -14.60 77.81 -10.26
CA ARG A 6 -14.16 76.71 -9.41
C ARG A 6 -14.81 76.91 -8.04
N ALA A 7 -15.90 76.20 -7.78
CA ALA A 7 -16.49 76.12 -6.45
C ALA A 7 -15.52 75.34 -5.56
N GLY A 8 -14.99 75.99 -4.53
CA GLY A 8 -14.18 75.33 -3.51
C GLY A 8 -15.07 74.44 -2.64
N PHE A 9 -14.57 73.26 -2.29
CA PHE A 9 -15.25 72.32 -1.40
C PHE A 9 -15.44 72.95 -0.02
N THR A 10 -16.62 72.74 0.57
CA THR A 10 -16.88 73.19 1.95
C THR A 10 -16.36 72.15 2.95
N LEU A 11 -15.90 72.60 4.11
CA LEU A 11 -15.36 71.71 5.16
C LEU A 11 -16.39 70.65 5.60
N ILE A 12 -17.68 71.01 5.59
CA ILE A 12 -18.79 70.10 5.90
C ILE A 12 -18.93 68.97 4.86
N GLU A 13 -18.68 69.24 3.58
CA GLU A 13 -18.79 68.27 2.49
C GLU A 13 -17.65 67.23 2.54
N LEU A 14 -16.44 67.66 2.93
CA LEU A 14 -15.33 66.76 3.25
C LEU A 14 -15.62 65.86 4.47
N LEU A 15 -16.27 66.42 5.50
CA LEU A 15 -16.62 65.67 6.70
C LEU A 15 -17.68 64.59 6.40
N ILE A 16 -18.71 64.93 5.63
CA ILE A 16 -19.76 63.99 5.20
C ILE A 16 -19.18 62.87 4.33
N SER A 17 -18.35 63.22 3.34
CA SER A 17 -17.72 62.23 2.46
C SER A 17 -16.79 61.27 3.23
N MET A 18 -16.03 61.75 4.21
CA MET A 18 -15.17 60.91 5.04
C MET A 18 -15.98 59.93 5.90
N VAL A 19 -17.11 60.37 6.47
CA VAL A 19 -18.01 59.50 7.24
C VAL A 19 -18.65 58.43 6.36
N LEU A 20 -19.17 58.82 5.18
CA LEU A 20 -19.78 57.87 4.23
C LEU A 20 -18.76 56.83 3.75
N MET A 21 -17.54 57.27 3.43
CA MET A 21 -16.47 56.36 2.99
C MET A 21 -16.03 55.39 4.09
N GLY A 22 -16.00 55.84 5.36
CA GLY A 22 -15.77 54.97 6.51
C GLY A 22 -16.86 53.90 6.69
N LEU A 23 -18.13 54.29 6.53
CA LEU A 23 -19.27 53.37 6.59
C LEU A 23 -19.22 52.30 5.50
N VAL A 24 -18.94 52.71 4.26
CA VAL A 24 -18.80 51.80 3.12
C VAL A 24 -17.61 50.86 3.32
N SER A 25 -16.47 51.38 3.76
CA SER A 25 -15.27 50.58 4.01
C SER A 25 -15.51 49.54 5.12
N ALA A 26 -16.18 49.91 6.21
CA ALA A 26 -16.54 48.99 7.28
C ALA A 26 -17.51 47.89 6.82
N ALA A 27 -18.48 48.23 5.96
CA ALA A 27 -19.40 47.25 5.37
C ALA A 27 -18.65 46.23 4.48
N ILE A 28 -17.73 46.70 3.63
CA ILE A 28 -16.91 45.84 2.76
C ILE A 28 -16.05 44.88 3.59
N VAL A 29 -15.37 45.38 4.63
CA VAL A 29 -14.54 44.54 5.51
C VAL A 29 -15.39 43.48 6.22
N LYS A 30 -16.60 43.81 6.69
CA LYS A 30 -17.50 42.82 7.30
C LYS A 30 -17.88 41.71 6.32
N VAL A 31 -18.20 42.06 5.07
CA VAL A 31 -18.55 41.08 4.04
C VAL A 31 -17.36 40.17 3.72
N LEU A 32 -16.16 40.74 3.55
CA LEU A 32 -14.94 39.98 3.30
C LEU A 32 -14.60 39.01 4.44
N LEU A 33 -14.74 39.45 5.70
CA LEU A 33 -14.48 38.59 6.86
C LEU A 33 -15.51 37.46 6.99
N GLN A 34 -16.78 37.72 6.69
CA GLN A 34 -17.81 36.68 6.66
C GLN A 34 -17.55 35.66 5.54
N GLN A 35 -17.22 36.15 4.34
CA GLN A 35 -16.83 35.30 3.22
C GLN A 35 -15.62 34.43 3.59
N GLN A 36 -14.56 35.01 4.14
CA GLN A 36 -13.35 34.28 4.52
C GLN A 36 -13.65 33.15 5.51
N ARG A 37 -14.49 33.40 6.54
CA ARG A 37 -14.90 32.37 7.50
C ARG A 37 -15.70 31.24 6.85
N PHE A 38 -16.61 31.59 5.94
CA PHE A 38 -17.42 30.61 5.21
C PHE A 38 -16.56 29.76 4.25
N TYR A 39 -15.63 30.40 3.53
CA TYR A 39 -14.70 29.71 2.64
C TYR A 39 -13.76 28.78 3.42
N ASN A 40 -13.25 29.22 4.56
CA ASN A 40 -12.38 28.38 5.40
C ASN A 40 -13.14 27.13 5.89
N SER A 41 -14.33 27.30 6.47
CA SER A 41 -15.15 26.16 6.95
C SER A 41 -15.54 25.19 5.83
N THR A 42 -15.86 25.71 4.65
CA THR A 42 -16.20 24.89 3.49
C THR A 42 -14.98 24.15 2.95
N ASN A 43 -13.82 24.81 2.87
CA ASN A 43 -12.57 24.20 2.44
C ASN A 43 -12.12 23.10 3.40
N ASP A 44 -12.21 23.30 4.71
CA ASP A 44 -11.87 22.27 5.71
C ASP A 44 -12.74 21.01 5.54
N LEU A 45 -14.04 21.18 5.30
CA LEU A 45 -14.96 20.08 5.05
C LEU A 45 -14.67 19.37 3.71
N ILE A 46 -14.36 20.12 2.65
CA ILE A 46 -13.97 19.55 1.35
C ILE A 46 -12.67 18.75 1.48
N ASN A 47 -11.66 19.33 2.11
CA ASN A 47 -10.35 18.72 2.31
C ASN A 47 -10.48 17.41 3.10
N THR A 48 -11.25 17.42 4.20
CA THR A 48 -11.50 16.23 5.01
C THR A 48 -12.19 15.13 4.19
N ARG A 49 -13.23 15.47 3.41
CA ARG A 49 -13.92 14.50 2.54
C ARG A 49 -13.05 13.98 1.40
N GLN A 50 -12.16 14.80 0.86
CA GLN A 50 -11.20 14.37 -0.16
C GLN A 50 -10.19 13.39 0.42
N GLN A 51 -9.61 13.69 1.59
CA GLN A 51 -8.70 12.79 2.30
C GLN A 51 -9.35 11.44 2.62
N ILE A 52 -10.60 11.44 3.11
CA ILE A 52 -11.35 10.20 3.36
C ILE A 52 -11.55 9.40 2.07
N ARG A 53 -11.91 10.05 0.96
CA ARG A 53 -12.09 9.34 -0.32
C ARG A 53 -10.79 8.76 -0.85
N GLN A 54 -9.66 9.45 -0.70
CA GLN A 54 -8.35 8.95 -1.09
C GLN A 54 -7.95 7.73 -0.25
N ALA A 55 -8.14 7.77 1.06
CA ALA A 55 -7.88 6.64 1.94
C ALA A 55 -8.82 5.46 1.65
N ALA A 56 -10.11 5.73 1.43
CA ALA A 56 -11.12 4.72 1.11
C ALA A 56 -10.92 4.07 -0.26
N ALA A 57 -10.26 4.74 -1.21
CA ALA A 57 -10.00 4.18 -2.53
C ALA A 57 -8.97 3.03 -2.53
N MET A 58 -8.08 2.97 -1.53
CA MET A 58 -7.08 1.90 -1.42
C MET A 58 -7.64 0.62 -0.81
N LEU A 59 -8.58 0.74 0.12
CA LEU A 59 -9.18 -0.37 0.86
C LEU A 59 -9.75 -1.48 -0.05
N PRO A 60 -10.53 -1.19 -1.10
CA PRO A 60 -11.06 -2.24 -1.99
C PRO A 60 -9.99 -3.09 -2.66
N ALA A 61 -8.84 -2.50 -3.01
CA ALA A 61 -7.75 -3.23 -3.66
C ALA A 61 -7.14 -4.27 -2.70
N ASP A 62 -6.95 -3.89 -1.43
CA ASP A 62 -6.45 -4.78 -0.39
C ASP A 62 -7.47 -5.86 0.00
N LEU A 63 -8.75 -5.48 0.09
CA LEU A 63 -9.82 -6.40 0.51
C LEU A 63 -10.17 -7.45 -0.55
N ARG A 64 -9.96 -7.15 -1.84
CA ARG A 64 -10.32 -8.06 -2.95
C ARG A 64 -9.60 -9.41 -2.89
N GLY A 65 -8.41 -9.45 -2.28
CA GLY A 65 -7.59 -10.66 -2.17
C GLY A 65 -7.87 -11.52 -0.93
N ILE A 66 -8.75 -11.09 -0.04
CA ILE A 66 -8.98 -11.73 1.27
C ILE A 66 -10.05 -12.82 1.15
N SER A 67 -9.84 -13.96 1.80
CA SER A 67 -10.85 -14.99 1.99
C SER A 67 -11.25 -15.11 3.45
N SER A 68 -12.53 -14.86 3.75
CA SER A 68 -13.10 -15.10 5.08
C SER A 68 -13.06 -16.59 5.46
N VAL A 69 -13.46 -17.47 4.52
CA VAL A 69 -13.40 -18.94 4.69
C VAL A 69 -11.95 -19.42 4.81
N GLY A 70 -11.00 -18.74 4.15
CA GLY A 70 -9.56 -19.01 4.25
C GLY A 70 -8.94 -18.64 5.59
N GLY A 71 -9.66 -17.93 6.48
CA GLY A 71 -9.16 -17.48 7.77
C GLY A 71 -8.15 -16.33 7.65
N ASP A 72 -8.30 -15.48 6.63
CA ASP A 72 -7.41 -14.34 6.42
C ASP A 72 -7.72 -13.17 7.36
N ILE A 73 -8.96 -13.08 7.87
CA ILE A 73 -9.38 -12.08 8.86
C ILE A 73 -9.02 -12.58 10.25
N SER A 74 -8.14 -11.86 10.95
CA SER A 74 -7.68 -12.21 12.29
C SER A 74 -8.45 -11.48 13.39
N LEU A 75 -8.86 -10.24 13.15
CA LEU A 75 -9.65 -9.45 14.08
C LEU A 75 -10.56 -8.49 13.32
N MET A 76 -11.81 -8.39 13.75
CA MET A 76 -12.77 -7.43 13.24
C MET A 76 -13.50 -6.80 14.43
N SER A 77 -13.49 -5.48 14.49
CA SER A 77 -14.15 -4.66 15.50
C SER A 77 -14.77 -3.43 14.84
N ASP A 78 -15.57 -2.67 15.58
CA ASP A 78 -16.27 -1.49 15.07
C ASP A 78 -15.33 -0.40 14.53
N SER A 79 -14.06 -0.36 14.98
CA SER A 79 -13.09 0.68 14.62
C SER A 79 -11.78 0.14 14.05
N ALA A 80 -11.61 -1.17 13.94
CA ALA A 80 -10.39 -1.78 13.42
C ALA A 80 -10.62 -3.13 12.75
N LEU A 81 -9.84 -3.37 11.70
CA LEU A 81 -9.82 -4.62 10.94
C LEU A 81 -8.37 -5.08 10.77
N GLU A 82 -8.08 -6.33 11.15
CA GLU A 82 -6.78 -6.96 10.95
C GLU A 82 -6.93 -8.20 10.06
N PHE A 83 -6.15 -8.24 8.98
CA PHE A 83 -6.18 -9.34 8.02
C PHE A 83 -4.81 -9.59 7.39
N ARG A 84 -4.68 -10.73 6.71
CA ARG A 84 -3.51 -11.08 5.90
C ARG A 84 -3.65 -10.49 4.50
N SER A 85 -2.81 -9.53 4.16
CA SER A 85 -2.73 -8.94 2.82
C SER A 85 -1.63 -9.60 2.00
N VAL A 86 -1.89 -9.85 0.71
CA VAL A 86 -0.90 -10.37 -0.23
C VAL A 86 0.05 -9.23 -0.61
N PHE A 87 1.33 -9.37 -0.29
CA PHE A 87 2.35 -8.39 -0.70
C PHE A 87 3.24 -8.87 -1.84
N GLY A 88 3.12 -10.14 -2.23
CA GLY A 88 3.90 -10.70 -3.31
C GLY A 88 3.62 -12.15 -3.65
N SER A 89 4.28 -12.60 -4.71
CA SER A 89 4.25 -13.96 -5.22
C SER A 89 5.62 -14.35 -5.76
N SER A 90 5.91 -15.64 -5.73
CA SER A 90 7.10 -16.22 -6.34
C SER A 90 6.81 -17.64 -6.81
N VAL A 91 7.82 -18.27 -7.39
CA VAL A 91 7.83 -19.67 -7.77
C VAL A 91 8.92 -20.37 -6.96
N VAL A 92 8.64 -21.60 -6.53
CA VAL A 92 9.64 -22.46 -5.88
C VAL A 92 10.72 -22.82 -6.90
N CYS A 93 11.95 -22.36 -6.65
CA CYS A 93 13.10 -22.69 -7.48
C CYS A 93 13.84 -23.94 -6.99
N ALA A 94 13.91 -24.12 -5.67
CA ALA A 94 14.47 -25.32 -5.08
C ALA A 94 13.73 -25.65 -3.78
N ASN A 95 13.63 -26.94 -3.49
CA ASN A 95 13.14 -27.46 -2.22
C ASN A 95 14.24 -28.32 -1.59
N ASN A 96 14.86 -27.81 -0.52
CA ASN A 96 15.96 -28.47 0.16
C ASN A 96 15.56 -28.80 1.59
N LEU A 97 15.16 -30.05 1.83
CA LEU A 97 14.72 -30.56 3.14
C LEU A 97 13.60 -29.70 3.76
N GLY A 98 12.62 -29.29 2.94
CA GLY A 98 11.48 -28.47 3.38
C GLY A 98 11.78 -26.98 3.53
N LYS A 99 12.98 -26.53 3.15
CA LYS A 99 13.31 -25.12 2.91
C LYS A 99 13.08 -24.79 1.45
N LEU A 100 12.35 -23.72 1.17
CA LEU A 100 12.00 -23.32 -0.18
C LEU A 100 12.84 -22.14 -0.61
N SER A 101 13.42 -22.20 -1.79
CA SER A 101 14.17 -21.10 -2.38
C SER A 101 13.39 -20.45 -3.50
N THR A 102 13.38 -19.12 -3.54
CA THR A 102 12.66 -18.36 -4.56
C THR A 102 13.48 -18.18 -5.82
N VAL A 103 12.80 -17.98 -6.95
CA VAL A 103 13.45 -17.44 -8.16
C VAL A 103 13.91 -15.99 -7.90
N PRO A 104 15.06 -15.55 -8.42
CA PRO A 104 15.47 -14.14 -8.36
C PRO A 104 14.41 -13.20 -8.99
N ARG A 105 14.44 -11.93 -8.60
CA ARG A 105 13.42 -10.95 -9.04
C ARG A 105 13.57 -10.59 -10.52
N VAL A 106 14.82 -10.48 -10.97
CA VAL A 106 15.16 -10.16 -12.36
C VAL A 106 15.76 -11.40 -12.99
N LEU A 107 15.31 -11.75 -14.20
CA LEU A 107 15.87 -12.85 -14.99
C LEU A 107 16.33 -12.27 -16.33
N ALA A 108 17.48 -12.72 -16.83
CA ALA A 108 17.99 -12.33 -18.14
C ALA A 108 17.03 -12.69 -19.29
N LYS A 109 16.21 -13.74 -19.10
CA LYS A 109 15.14 -14.15 -20.03
C LYS A 109 13.94 -13.18 -20.06
N GLY A 110 13.87 -12.20 -19.17
CA GLY A 110 12.76 -11.24 -19.06
C GLY A 110 11.48 -11.79 -18.40
N SER A 111 11.44 -13.08 -18.05
CA SER A 111 10.32 -13.66 -17.31
C SER A 111 10.25 -13.10 -15.89
N THR A 112 9.08 -12.69 -15.43
CA THR A 112 8.88 -12.22 -14.04
C THR A 112 8.18 -13.30 -13.23
N MET A 113 8.98 -14.15 -12.57
CA MET A 113 8.46 -15.23 -11.71
C MET A 113 8.35 -14.84 -10.24
N THR A 114 9.01 -13.75 -9.85
CA THR A 114 9.04 -13.25 -8.48
C THR A 114 8.68 -11.77 -8.49
N SER A 115 7.63 -11.42 -7.75
CA SER A 115 7.18 -10.05 -7.60
C SER A 115 6.65 -9.82 -6.21
N TRP A 116 7.21 -8.85 -5.50
CA TRP A 116 6.75 -8.43 -4.18
C TRP A 116 7.02 -6.95 -4.00
N SER A 117 6.15 -6.27 -3.25
CA SER A 117 6.29 -4.85 -2.91
C SER A 117 7.33 -4.60 -1.80
N ARG A 118 7.61 -5.64 -1.00
CA ARG A 118 8.56 -5.65 0.12
C ARG A 118 9.28 -7.00 0.14
N LEU A 119 10.49 -7.04 0.68
CA LEU A 119 11.19 -8.31 0.86
C LEU A 119 10.48 -9.19 1.92
N PRO A 120 10.53 -10.52 1.74
CA PRO A 120 10.05 -11.45 2.76
C PRO A 120 10.91 -11.34 4.02
N ALA A 121 10.25 -11.41 5.17
CA ALA A 121 10.87 -11.29 6.49
C ALA A 121 10.36 -12.40 7.42
N VAL A 122 11.08 -12.59 8.53
CA VAL A 122 10.67 -13.51 9.59
C VAL A 122 9.31 -13.06 10.16
N GLY A 123 8.41 -14.01 10.36
CA GLY A 123 7.04 -13.76 10.83
C GLY A 123 6.01 -13.64 9.71
N ASP A 124 6.44 -13.48 8.46
CA ASP A 124 5.52 -13.50 7.32
C ASP A 124 4.86 -14.87 7.15
N SER A 125 3.63 -14.87 6.66
CA SER A 125 2.92 -16.09 6.30
C SER A 125 3.05 -16.30 4.79
N LEU A 126 3.12 -17.55 4.34
CA LEU A 126 3.08 -17.87 2.92
C LEU A 126 2.21 -19.09 2.65
N LEU A 127 1.66 -19.14 1.46
CA LEU A 127 0.95 -20.29 0.93
C LEU A 127 1.76 -20.88 -0.22
N VAL A 128 1.96 -22.19 -0.19
CA VAL A 128 2.66 -22.93 -1.23
C VAL A 128 1.69 -23.91 -1.86
N TYR A 129 1.64 -23.89 -3.19
CA TYR A 129 0.89 -24.87 -3.94
C TYR A 129 1.61 -26.22 -3.88
N ASN A 130 0.94 -27.23 -3.35
CA ASN A 130 1.45 -28.59 -3.28
C ASN A 130 0.57 -29.49 -4.16
N ASP A 131 1.12 -29.87 -5.30
CA ASP A 131 0.55 -30.81 -6.30
C ASP A 131 0.77 -32.27 -5.88
N SER A 132 1.33 -32.50 -4.68
CA SER A 132 1.59 -33.84 -4.14
C SER A 132 2.39 -34.69 -5.15
N SER A 133 2.25 -36.02 -5.10
CA SER A 133 2.96 -36.98 -5.94
C SER A 133 2.01 -37.80 -6.81
N SER A 134 0.71 -37.47 -6.84
CA SER A 134 -0.27 -38.19 -7.65
C SER A 134 -0.89 -37.20 -8.64
N PHE A 135 -1.18 -37.65 -9.87
CA PHE A 135 -1.74 -36.80 -10.93
C PHE A 135 -3.25 -36.57 -10.77
N ALA A 136 -3.80 -36.72 -9.56
CA ALA A 136 -5.23 -36.66 -9.30
C ALA A 136 -5.59 -35.30 -8.70
N ALA A 137 -6.48 -34.54 -9.33
CA ALA A 137 -6.89 -33.19 -8.90
C ALA A 137 -7.43 -33.07 -7.45
N THR A 138 -7.54 -34.16 -6.70
CA THR A 138 -8.00 -34.21 -5.31
C THR A 138 -6.90 -34.02 -4.27
N ASP A 139 -5.61 -34.11 -4.64
CA ASP A 139 -4.50 -33.93 -3.69
C ASP A 139 -3.77 -32.57 -3.81
N ASP A 140 -4.18 -31.77 -4.79
CA ASP A 140 -3.81 -30.38 -4.97
C ASP A 140 -4.29 -29.49 -3.80
N ALA A 141 -3.34 -28.99 -3.02
CA ALA A 141 -3.67 -28.16 -1.85
C ALA A 141 -2.72 -26.98 -1.67
N TRP A 142 -3.31 -25.83 -1.31
CA TRP A 142 -2.56 -24.71 -0.76
C TRP A 142 -2.19 -24.98 0.70
N THR A 143 -0.91 -25.14 0.95
CA THR A 143 -0.36 -25.42 2.28
C THR A 143 0.14 -24.14 2.94
N LYS A 144 -0.21 -23.94 4.22
CA LYS A 144 0.12 -22.72 4.97
C LYS A 144 1.42 -22.89 5.75
N HIS A 145 2.29 -21.89 5.66
CA HIS A 145 3.57 -21.87 6.35
C HIS A 145 3.87 -20.49 6.92
N GLN A 146 4.67 -20.46 7.97
CA GLN A 146 5.26 -19.23 8.52
C GLN A 146 6.76 -19.20 8.25
N VAL A 147 7.26 -18.05 7.82
CA VAL A 147 8.70 -17.82 7.60
C VAL A 147 9.38 -17.64 8.95
N THR A 148 10.34 -18.50 9.25
CA THR A 148 11.14 -18.47 10.49
C THR A 148 12.56 -17.97 10.25
N ALA A 149 13.10 -18.14 9.05
CA ALA A 149 14.37 -17.55 8.63
C ALA A 149 14.35 -17.24 7.13
N VAL A 150 15.06 -16.19 6.74
CA VAL A 150 15.26 -15.76 5.34
C VAL A 150 16.76 -15.62 5.11
N THR A 151 17.30 -16.38 4.17
CA THR A 151 18.72 -16.33 3.81
C THR A 151 18.86 -15.91 2.35
N PRO A 152 19.47 -14.76 2.04
CA PRO A 152 19.77 -14.40 0.66
C PRO A 152 20.89 -15.29 0.11
N VAL A 153 20.70 -15.80 -1.10
CA VAL A 153 21.64 -16.68 -1.80
C VAL A 153 21.98 -16.04 -3.14
N THR A 154 23.26 -15.70 -3.30
CA THR A 154 23.75 -14.90 -4.43
C THR A 154 24.49 -15.73 -5.47
N GLY A 155 24.67 -17.03 -5.26
CA GLY A 155 25.37 -17.93 -6.17
C GLY A 155 24.45 -18.96 -6.84
N ASN A 156 24.92 -19.53 -7.94
CA ASN A 156 24.28 -20.65 -8.64
C ASN A 156 24.47 -21.97 -7.84
N VAL A 157 23.76 -22.11 -6.73
CA VAL A 157 23.89 -23.22 -5.77
C VAL A 157 22.53 -23.85 -5.44
N ALA A 158 22.55 -25.10 -4.97
CA ALA A 158 21.34 -25.91 -4.74
C ALA A 158 20.39 -25.34 -3.66
N ASN A 159 20.91 -24.57 -2.70
CA ASN A 159 20.11 -23.88 -1.69
C ASN A 159 19.59 -22.51 -2.15
N GLY A 160 19.96 -22.05 -3.34
CA GLY A 160 19.42 -20.86 -3.98
C GLY A 160 18.49 -21.24 -5.14
N CYS A 161 18.78 -20.68 -6.31
CA CYS A 161 18.06 -21.03 -7.53
C CYS A 161 19.08 -21.53 -8.57
N PRO A 162 19.41 -22.83 -8.56
CA PRO A 162 20.43 -23.35 -9.46
C PRO A 162 19.94 -23.33 -10.91
N SER A 163 20.83 -23.18 -11.89
CA SER A 163 20.47 -23.22 -13.32
C SER A 163 19.87 -24.57 -13.75
N ALA A 164 20.16 -25.63 -13.00
CA ALA A 164 19.55 -26.95 -13.16
C ALA A 164 18.02 -26.95 -12.91
N SER A 165 17.48 -25.94 -12.23
CA SER A 165 16.03 -25.75 -12.07
C SER A 165 15.31 -25.41 -13.38
N GLY A 166 16.05 -24.92 -14.41
CA GLY A 166 15.49 -24.39 -15.65
C GLY A 166 14.85 -23.00 -15.52
N LEU A 167 14.65 -22.51 -14.29
CA LEU A 167 13.97 -21.24 -13.99
C LEU A 167 14.92 -20.03 -13.97
N ALA A 168 16.21 -20.25 -13.71
CA ALA A 168 17.24 -19.21 -13.71
C ALA A 168 18.49 -19.63 -14.50
N GLN A 169 19.31 -18.66 -14.88
CA GLN A 169 20.64 -18.82 -15.45
C GLN A 169 21.70 -18.47 -14.41
N ALA A 170 22.93 -18.96 -14.61
CA ALA A 170 24.02 -18.75 -13.65
C ALA A 170 24.31 -17.26 -13.36
N GLY A 171 24.13 -16.40 -14.36
CA GLY A 171 24.34 -14.94 -14.22
C GLY A 171 23.17 -14.17 -13.61
N ASP A 172 22.02 -14.82 -13.38
CA ASP A 172 20.86 -14.14 -12.77
C ASP A 172 21.09 -13.88 -11.28
N LEU A 173 21.81 -14.78 -10.60
CA LEU A 173 22.09 -14.66 -9.17
C LEU A 173 23.31 -13.77 -8.96
N THR A 174 23.07 -12.63 -8.32
CA THR A 174 24.11 -11.66 -7.95
C THR A 174 23.83 -11.11 -6.56
N ALA A 175 24.77 -10.36 -5.97
CA ALA A 175 24.55 -9.67 -4.70
C ALA A 175 23.32 -8.74 -4.71
N ASN A 176 23.02 -8.14 -5.87
CA ASN A 176 21.90 -7.22 -6.04
C ASN A 176 20.60 -7.91 -6.51
N ASN A 177 20.67 -9.18 -6.88
CA ASN A 177 19.53 -9.99 -7.31
C ASN A 177 19.62 -11.41 -6.72
N PRO A 178 19.56 -11.54 -5.38
CA PRO A 178 19.64 -12.85 -4.74
C PRO A 178 18.35 -13.64 -4.92
N SER A 179 18.50 -14.96 -4.87
CA SER A 179 17.43 -15.88 -4.49
C SER A 179 17.25 -15.81 -2.96
N TYR A 180 16.03 -16.04 -2.46
CA TYR A 180 15.78 -16.09 -1.01
C TYR A 180 15.44 -17.51 -0.60
N GLN A 181 16.30 -18.11 0.24
CA GLN A 181 15.99 -19.37 0.91
C GLN A 181 15.17 -19.11 2.16
N LEU A 182 13.99 -19.72 2.22
CA LEU A 182 13.01 -19.56 3.26
C LEU A 182 12.98 -20.82 4.12
N THR A 183 13.20 -20.65 5.43
CA THR A 183 12.94 -21.71 6.40
C THR A 183 11.52 -21.55 6.93
N LEU A 184 10.76 -22.64 6.90
CA LEU A 184 9.32 -22.63 7.11
C LEU A 184 8.92 -23.40 8.36
N SER A 185 7.87 -22.94 9.04
CA SER A 185 7.18 -23.67 10.11
C SER A 185 5.68 -23.76 9.81
N PRO A 186 5.09 -24.96 9.69
CA PRO A 186 5.77 -26.25 9.56
C PRO A 186 6.71 -26.27 8.34
N ALA A 187 7.67 -27.21 8.27
CA ALA A 187 8.53 -27.34 7.10
C ALA A 187 7.70 -27.69 5.85
N ALA A 188 8.15 -27.25 4.66
CA ALA A 188 7.47 -27.64 3.43
C ALA A 188 7.62 -29.14 3.18
N SER A 189 6.59 -29.74 2.57
CA SER A 189 6.65 -31.12 2.10
C SER A 189 7.73 -31.27 1.03
N SER A 190 8.41 -32.41 0.99
CA SER A 190 9.32 -32.78 -0.11
C SER A 190 8.57 -32.96 -1.44
N LYS A 191 7.24 -33.07 -1.42
CA LYS A 191 6.39 -33.17 -2.60
C LYS A 191 6.16 -31.83 -3.32
N VAL A 192 6.52 -30.70 -2.70
CA VAL A 192 6.48 -29.41 -3.39
C VAL A 192 7.55 -29.41 -4.48
N LEU A 193 7.09 -29.31 -5.73
CA LEU A 193 7.92 -29.37 -6.92
C LEU A 193 8.55 -28.01 -7.24
N VAL A 194 9.65 -28.06 -7.99
CA VAL A 194 10.20 -26.87 -8.64
C VAL A 194 9.18 -26.37 -9.66
N GLY A 195 8.86 -25.08 -9.64
CA GLY A 195 7.77 -24.51 -10.43
C GLY A 195 6.47 -24.27 -9.66
N SER A 196 6.33 -24.81 -8.45
CA SER A 196 5.14 -24.57 -7.62
C SER A 196 4.97 -23.09 -7.26
N ALA A 197 3.72 -22.62 -7.29
CA ALA A 197 3.39 -21.23 -6.97
C ALA A 197 3.48 -20.96 -5.46
N VAL A 198 4.01 -19.78 -5.10
CA VAL A 198 4.11 -19.28 -3.73
C VAL A 198 3.44 -17.92 -3.64
N ARG A 199 2.62 -17.72 -2.61
CA ARG A 199 2.01 -16.42 -2.28
C ARG A 199 2.46 -15.97 -0.90
N PHE A 200 2.82 -14.70 -0.77
CA PHE A 200 3.31 -14.12 0.48
C PHE A 200 2.29 -13.19 1.09
N PHE A 201 2.14 -13.31 2.40
CA PHE A 201 1.15 -12.60 3.19
C PHE A 201 1.81 -11.94 4.39
N ARG A 202 1.35 -10.73 4.68
CA ARG A 202 1.72 -10.01 5.90
C ARG A 202 0.46 -9.48 6.55
N ARG A 203 0.44 -9.47 7.88
CA ARG A 203 -0.69 -8.90 8.63
C ARG A 203 -0.70 -7.39 8.45
N VAL A 204 -1.87 -6.86 8.13
CA VAL A 204 -2.16 -5.43 8.01
C VAL A 204 -3.31 -5.12 8.94
N ARG A 205 -3.21 -3.99 9.64
CA ARG A 205 -4.24 -3.49 10.54
C ARG A 205 -4.69 -2.11 10.08
N TYR A 206 -5.96 -2.00 9.72
CA TYR A 206 -6.63 -0.73 9.52
C TYR A 206 -7.34 -0.32 10.80
N ARG A 207 -7.28 0.97 11.14
CA ARG A 207 -8.00 1.55 12.28
C ARG A 207 -8.55 2.92 11.91
N ILE A 208 -9.73 3.23 12.40
CA ILE A 208 -10.28 4.60 12.33
C ILE A 208 -9.59 5.41 13.42
N TYR A 209 -8.90 6.48 13.04
CA TYR A 209 -8.40 7.46 13.98
C TYR A 209 -9.50 8.48 14.25
N LYS A 210 -9.94 8.60 15.50
CA LYS A 210 -10.71 9.75 15.98
C LYS A 210 -9.74 10.60 16.76
N ASP A 211 -9.49 11.82 16.30
CA ASP A 211 -8.91 12.83 17.17
C ASP A 211 -9.98 13.20 18.21
N THR A 212 -9.59 13.28 19.47
CA THR A 212 -10.47 13.85 20.51
C THR A 212 -10.53 15.34 20.27
N ASP A 213 -11.59 15.81 19.61
CA ASP A 213 -11.98 17.22 19.62
C ASP A 213 -12.18 17.63 21.07
N ASN A 214 -11.31 18.52 21.56
CA ASN A 214 -11.40 19.17 22.86
C ASN A 214 -11.66 20.67 22.62
#